data_AF-I1CGQ2-F1
#
_entry.id   AF-I1CGQ2-F1
#
_cell.length_a   1.000
_cell.length_b   1.000
_cell.length_c   1.000
_cell.angle_alpha   90.00
_cell.angle_beta   90.00
_cell.angle_gamma   90.00
#
_symmetry.space_group_name_H-M   'P 1'
#
loop_
_entity.id
_entity.type
_entity.pdbx_description
1 polymer ?
#
loop_
_entity_poly.entity_id
_entity_poly.type
_entity_poly.pdbx_seq_one_letter_code
_entity_poly.pdbx_strand_id
1 'polypeptide(L)'
;MPVIIMCIIIFCLTLVYSLNIGASSIFGKFGTNGWYHWTYEEQWAILYSQNFFLLSFVWYLAFISFSFLHRTASLIEFIPLRNKVWIGAFFISIILQFCFCAVSLAHGPFELSRFPWFIYFLGFAWPIVLIPVQELVKMHDNKEFTRFQKRSKLEFSTKLGMHSPL
;
A
#
# COMPACT_ATOMS: atom_id res chain seq x y z
N MET A 1 1.91 -2.80 -8.55
CA MET A 1 3.27 -3.35 -8.77
C MET A 1 4.30 -2.81 -7.78
N PRO A 2 4.58 -1.48 -7.67
CA PRO A 2 5.66 -1.00 -6.79
C PRO A 2 5.40 -1.21 -5.29
N VAL A 3 4.14 -1.14 -4.85
CA VAL A 3 3.75 -1.37 -3.45
C VAL A 3 4.02 -2.81 -3.01
N ILE A 4 3.66 -3.79 -3.83
CA ILE A 4 3.85 -5.21 -3.54
C ILE A 4 5.35 -5.53 -3.42
N ILE A 5 6.17 -4.97 -4.32
CA ILE A 5 7.63 -5.14 -4.29
C ILE A 5 8.19 -4.61 -2.96
N MET A 6 7.77 -3.42 -2.53
CA MET A 6 8.23 -2.86 -1.24
C MET A 6 7.76 -3.67 -0.04
N CYS A 7 6.53 -4.17 -0.03
CA CYS A 7 6.07 -5.05 1.03
C CYS A 7 6.91 -6.34 1.09
N ILE A 8 7.24 -6.94 -0.06
CA ILE A 8 8.11 -8.12 -0.13
C ILE A 8 9.52 -7.81 0.38
N ILE A 9 10.08 -6.64 0.05
CA ILE A 9 11.38 -6.21 0.56
C ILE A 9 11.35 -6.09 2.10
N ILE A 10 10.31 -5.46 2.65
CA ILE A 10 10.13 -5.33 4.11
C ILE A 10 10.00 -6.71 4.77
N PHE A 11 9.27 -7.64 4.15
CA PHE A 11 9.16 -9.02 4.61
C PHE A 11 10.51 -9.75 4.62
N CYS A 12 11.27 -9.69 3.52
CA CYS A 12 12.58 -10.33 3.45
C CYS A 12 13.58 -9.73 4.44
N LEU A 13 13.57 -8.40 4.62
CA LEU A 13 14.45 -7.72 5.58
C LEU A 13 14.10 -8.12 7.02
N THR A 14 12.82 -8.09 7.41
CA THR A 14 12.38 -8.48 8.75
C THR A 14 12.71 -9.94 9.06
N LEU A 15 12.61 -10.83 8.07
CA LEU A 15 13.01 -12.24 8.19
C LEU A 15 14.52 -12.40 8.41
N VAL A 16 15.35 -11.67 7.66
CA VAL A 16 16.82 -11.67 7.79
C VAL A 16 17.25 -11.20 9.18
N TYR A 17 16.67 -10.09 9.64
CA TYR A 17 17.05 -9.51 10.93
C TYR A 17 16.53 -10.31 12.12
N SER A 18 15.35 -10.95 12.02
CA SER A 18 14.83 -11.80 13.09
C SER A 18 15.65 -13.07 13.31
N LEU A 19 16.12 -13.70 12.22
CA LEU A 19 16.94 -14.93 12.30
C LEU A 19 18.44 -14.67 12.34
N ASN A 20 18.87 -13.42 12.12
CA ASN A 20 20.28 -13.03 12.00
C ASN A 20 21.04 -13.80 10.90
N ILE A 21 20.34 -14.10 9.79
CA ILE A 21 20.87 -14.91 8.67
C ILE A 21 21.15 -14.01 7.47
N GLY A 22 22.23 -14.26 6.72
CA GLY A 22 22.53 -13.52 5.49
C GLY A 22 21.44 -13.66 4.42
N ALA A 23 21.22 -12.61 3.61
CA ALA A 23 20.12 -12.56 2.64
C ALA A 23 20.16 -13.69 1.59
N SER A 24 21.35 -14.21 1.25
CA SER A 24 21.53 -15.33 0.32
C SER A 24 21.01 -16.67 0.87
N SER A 25 20.96 -16.81 2.20
CA SER A 25 20.54 -18.05 2.87
C SER A 25 19.04 -18.15 3.13
N ILE A 26 18.27 -17.08 2.88
CA ILE A 26 16.81 -17.05 3.10
C ILE A 26 16.10 -18.17 2.33
N PHE A 27 16.43 -18.33 1.05
CA PHE A 27 15.72 -19.25 0.17
C PHE A 27 16.29 -20.68 0.15
N GLY A 28 17.37 -20.96 0.88
CA GLY A 28 18.08 -22.24 0.83
C GLY A 28 18.33 -22.93 2.17
N LYS A 29 18.34 -22.20 3.29
CA LYS A 29 18.55 -22.77 4.63
C LYS A 29 17.29 -22.87 5.48
N PHE A 30 16.18 -22.29 5.02
CA PHE A 30 14.91 -22.34 5.74
C PHE A 30 14.31 -23.75 5.67
N GLY A 31 14.12 -24.40 6.81
CA GLY A 31 13.50 -25.73 6.85
C GLY A 31 14.38 -26.84 6.26
N THR A 32 15.67 -26.90 6.63
CA THR A 32 16.56 -28.05 6.30
C THR A 32 15.98 -29.40 6.75
N ASN A 33 15.11 -29.40 7.76
CA ASN A 33 14.43 -30.59 8.28
C ASN A 33 13.04 -30.83 7.65
N GLY A 34 12.67 -30.07 6.61
CA GLY A 34 11.36 -30.11 5.96
C GLY A 34 10.39 -29.03 6.47
N TRP A 35 9.41 -28.66 5.63
CA TRP A 35 8.46 -27.56 5.87
C TRP A 35 7.59 -27.75 7.13
N TYR A 36 7.40 -28.99 7.57
CA TYR A 36 6.58 -29.35 8.74
C TYR A 36 7.35 -29.33 10.07
N HIS A 37 8.69 -29.31 10.05
CA HIS A 37 9.55 -29.41 11.23
C HIS A 37 10.31 -28.09 11.49
N TRP A 38 9.60 -26.97 11.41
CA TRP A 38 10.17 -25.68 11.74
C TRP A 38 10.41 -25.54 13.24
N THR A 39 11.57 -24.98 13.55
CA THR A 39 11.97 -24.64 14.91
C THR A 39 11.06 -23.55 15.45
N TYR A 40 10.83 -23.51 16.75
CA TYR A 40 10.01 -22.47 17.41
C TYR A 40 10.44 -21.05 17.00
N GLU A 41 11.76 -20.80 16.94
CA GLU A 41 12.30 -19.50 16.52
C GLU A 41 11.98 -19.15 15.06
N GLU A 42 12.04 -20.13 14.14
CA GLU A 42 11.71 -19.94 12.71
C GLU A 42 10.23 -19.61 12.51
N GLN A 43 9.35 -20.28 13.26
CA GLN A 43 7.91 -20.01 13.22
C GLN A 43 7.59 -18.60 13.69
N TRP A 44 8.20 -18.17 14.79
CA TRP A 44 8.03 -16.80 15.28
C TRP A 44 8.65 -15.77 14.32
N ALA A 45 9.83 -16.03 13.76
CA ALA A 45 10.45 -15.11 12.79
C ALA A 45 9.56 -14.86 11.57
N ILE A 46 8.92 -15.92 11.04
CA ILE A 46 7.93 -15.80 9.96
C ILE A 46 6.73 -14.96 10.43
N LEU A 47 6.18 -15.25 11.62
CA LEU A 47 5.01 -14.53 12.14
C LEU A 47 5.29 -13.03 12.31
N TYR A 48 6.47 -12.66 12.81
CA TYR A 48 6.89 -11.26 12.89
C TYR A 48 6.97 -10.64 11.48
N SER A 49 7.64 -11.31 10.54
CA SER A 49 7.79 -10.83 9.16
C SER A 49 6.43 -10.62 8.47
N GLN A 50 5.48 -11.54 8.68
CA GLN A 50 4.10 -11.43 8.19
C GLN A 50 3.37 -10.23 8.79
N ASN A 51 3.48 -10.00 10.11
CA ASN A 51 2.85 -8.86 10.76
C ASN A 51 3.40 -7.51 10.23
N PHE A 52 4.71 -7.40 10.05
CA PHE A 52 5.33 -6.20 9.46
C PHE A 52 4.92 -5.97 8.01
N PHE A 53 4.84 -7.05 7.22
CA PHE A 53 4.31 -7.01 5.85
C PHE A 53 2.88 -6.49 5.84
N LEU A 54 2.00 -7.06 6.66
CA LEU A 54 0.59 -6.69 6.72
C LEU A 54 0.39 -5.25 7.18
N LEU A 55 1.13 -4.81 8.21
CA LEU A 55 1.07 -3.44 8.70
C LEU A 55 1.48 -2.44 7.61
N SER A 56 2.59 -2.71 6.91
CA SER A 56 3.04 -1.87 5.80
C SER A 56 2.06 -1.89 4.64
N PHE A 57 1.49 -3.06 4.32
CA PHE A 57 0.52 -3.22 3.25
C PHE A 57 -0.78 -2.43 3.51
N VAL A 58 -1.36 -2.56 4.71
CA VAL A 58 -2.55 -1.79 5.11
C VAL A 58 -2.26 -0.30 5.10
N TRP A 59 -1.10 0.12 5.60
CA TRP A 59 -0.66 1.52 5.54
C TRP A 59 -0.63 2.02 4.09
N TYR A 60 0.01 1.31 3.17
CA TYR A 60 0.06 1.69 1.76
C TYR A 60 -1.32 1.69 1.09
N LEU A 61 -2.16 0.70 1.38
CA LEU A 61 -3.53 0.65 0.88
C LEU A 61 -4.38 1.82 1.40
N ALA A 62 -4.19 2.21 2.66
CA ALA A 62 -4.89 3.35 3.23
C ALA A 62 -4.53 4.65 2.48
N PHE A 63 -3.26 4.87 2.13
CA PHE A 63 -2.85 5.99 1.28
C PHE A 63 -3.32 5.87 -0.16
N ILE A 64 -3.35 4.68 -0.74
CA ILE A 64 -3.93 4.47 -2.08
C ILE A 64 -5.45 4.74 -2.05
N SER A 65 -6.16 4.42 -0.97
CA SER A 65 -7.60 4.62 -0.85
C SER A 65 -7.99 6.10 -0.96
N PHE A 66 -7.11 7.00 -0.51
CA PHE A 66 -7.24 8.45 -0.72
C PHE A 66 -7.39 8.80 -2.20
N SER A 67 -6.69 8.07 -3.05
CA SER A 67 -6.72 8.24 -4.48
C SER A 67 -8.05 7.76 -5.09
N PHE A 68 -8.67 6.73 -4.53
CA PHE A 68 -9.94 6.20 -5.06
C PHE A 68 -11.19 6.98 -4.64
N LEU A 69 -11.09 7.93 -3.70
CA LEU A 69 -12.24 8.71 -3.24
C LEU A 69 -12.91 9.52 -4.36
N HIS A 70 -12.14 9.92 -5.38
CA HIS A 70 -12.65 10.57 -6.56
C HIS A 70 -12.15 9.89 -7.83
N ARG A 71 -13.09 9.38 -8.63
CA ARG A 71 -12.87 8.59 -9.85
C ARG A 71 -12.29 9.40 -11.01
N THR A 72 -12.47 10.73 -11.05
CA THR A 72 -12.13 11.56 -12.21
C THR A 72 -11.70 13.00 -11.90
N ALA A 73 -11.82 13.48 -10.66
CA ALA A 73 -11.40 14.83 -10.28
C ALA A 73 -10.02 14.81 -9.58
N SER A 74 -9.12 15.71 -9.98
CA SER A 74 -7.81 15.91 -9.34
C SER A 74 -7.99 16.42 -7.90
N LEU A 75 -7.11 15.99 -7.00
CA LEU A 75 -7.15 16.37 -5.58
C LEU A 75 -6.82 17.86 -5.35
N ILE A 76 -6.35 18.56 -6.39
CA ILE A 76 -6.08 20.01 -6.37
C ILE A 76 -7.39 20.84 -6.31
N GLU A 77 -8.48 20.34 -6.90
CA GLU A 77 -9.73 21.10 -7.01
C GLU A 77 -10.70 20.82 -5.86
N PHE A 78 -10.51 19.70 -5.15
CA PHE A 78 -11.39 19.29 -4.06
C PHE A 78 -10.62 18.69 -2.90
N ILE A 79 -10.62 19.41 -1.76
CA ILE A 79 -9.94 18.97 -0.55
C ILE A 79 -10.64 17.69 -0.02
N PRO A 80 -9.98 16.52 -0.04
CA PRO A 80 -10.55 15.23 0.37
C PRO A 80 -10.82 15.14 1.88
N LEU A 81 -10.28 16.07 2.69
CA LEU A 81 -10.57 16.21 4.12
C LEU A 81 -12.03 16.56 4.42
N ARG A 82 -12.85 16.87 3.40
CA ARG A 82 -14.28 17.12 3.58
C ARG A 82 -15.07 15.85 3.93
N ASN A 83 -14.58 14.67 3.56
CA ASN A 83 -15.27 13.41 3.83
C ASN A 83 -14.89 12.82 5.20
N LYS A 84 -15.69 13.13 6.22
CA LYS A 84 -15.50 12.61 7.59
C LYS A 84 -15.58 11.09 7.68
N VAL A 85 -16.36 10.43 6.80
CA VAL A 85 -16.52 8.97 6.80
C VAL A 85 -15.22 8.29 6.37
N TRP A 86 -14.54 8.84 5.36
CA TRP A 86 -13.25 8.30 4.92
C TRP A 86 -12.16 8.49 5.97
N ILE A 87 -12.12 9.65 6.63
CA ILE A 87 -11.18 9.91 7.73
C ILE A 87 -11.41 8.88 8.86
N GLY A 88 -12.67 8.64 9.23
CA GLY A 88 -13.04 7.61 10.21
C GLY A 88 -12.56 6.21 9.78
N ALA A 89 -12.85 5.80 8.54
CA ALA A 89 -12.43 4.51 8.02
C ALA A 89 -10.90 4.35 8.01
N PHE A 90 -10.16 5.39 7.60
CA PHE A 90 -8.70 5.41 7.62
C PHE A 90 -8.13 5.16 9.02
N PHE A 91 -8.59 5.93 10.01
CA PHE A 91 -8.14 5.75 11.39
C PHE A 91 -8.54 4.39 11.97
N ILE A 92 -9.77 3.94 11.72
CA ILE A 92 -10.25 2.62 12.18
C ILE A 92 -9.39 1.50 11.59
N SER A 93 -9.08 1.53 10.28
CA SER A 93 -8.25 0.52 9.64
C SER A 93 -6.84 0.45 10.24
N ILE A 94 -6.22 1.60 10.54
CA ILE A 94 -4.90 1.64 11.16
C ILE A 94 -4.94 1.15 12.61
N ILE A 95 -5.92 1.59 13.40
CA ILE A 95 -6.08 1.16 14.79
C ILE A 95 -6.31 -0.35 14.84
N LEU A 96 -7.20 -0.87 14.00
CA LEU A 96 -7.48 -2.31 13.94
C LEU A 96 -6.23 -3.11 13.57
N GLN A 97 -5.45 -2.63 12.59
CA GLN A 97 -4.21 -3.27 12.19
C GLN A 97 -3.16 -3.25 13.31
N PHE A 98 -3.07 -2.15 14.06
CA PHE A 98 -2.17 -2.04 15.20
C PHE A 98 -2.58 -2.97 16.34
N CYS A 99 -3.89 -3.05 16.64
CA CYS A 99 -4.43 -4.01 17.61
C CYS A 99 -4.17 -5.45 17.18
N PHE A 100 -4.37 -5.79 15.91
CA PHE A 100 -4.08 -7.11 15.37
C PHE A 100 -2.59 -7.46 15.54
N CYS A 101 -1.70 -6.55 15.16
CA CYS A 101 -0.25 -6.72 15.33
C CYS A 101 0.11 -6.92 16.81
N ALA A 102 -0.42 -6.07 17.71
CA ALA A 102 -0.16 -6.16 19.15
C ALA A 102 -0.62 -7.49 19.76
N VAL A 103 -1.82 -7.96 19.40
CA VAL A 103 -2.34 -9.26 19.86
C VAL A 103 -1.50 -10.42 19.28
N SER A 104 -1.12 -10.34 18.00
CA SER A 104 -0.31 -11.37 17.35
C SER A 104 1.11 -11.45 17.91
N LEU A 105 1.67 -10.35 18.40
CA LEU A 105 3.02 -10.28 18.97
C LEU A 105 3.05 -10.35 20.50
N ALA A 106 1.91 -10.32 21.18
CA ALA A 106 1.84 -10.25 22.65
C ALA A 106 2.56 -11.40 23.36
N HIS A 107 2.63 -12.58 22.72
CA HIS A 107 3.32 -13.76 23.25
C HIS A 107 4.67 -14.04 22.56
N GLY A 108 5.18 -13.07 21.80
CA GLY A 108 6.37 -13.27 20.98
C GLY A 108 7.68 -13.23 21.79
N PRO A 109 8.63 -14.14 21.52
CA PRO A 109 9.93 -14.18 22.20
C PRO A 109 10.90 -13.09 21.74
N PHE A 110 10.58 -12.35 20.67
CA PHE A 110 11.47 -11.35 20.09
C PHE A 110 11.11 -9.94 20.55
N GLU A 111 12.07 -9.25 21.16
CA GLU A 111 11.92 -7.84 21.49
C GLU A 111 11.87 -6.98 20.22
N LEU A 112 10.88 -6.10 20.12
CA LEU A 112 10.71 -5.15 19.01
C LEU A 112 11.94 -4.23 18.82
N SER A 113 12.75 -4.05 19.87
CA SER A 113 14.00 -3.27 19.84
C SER A 113 15.09 -3.91 18.97
N ARG A 114 14.97 -5.21 18.64
CA ARG A 114 15.93 -5.93 17.79
C ARG A 114 15.81 -5.53 16.32
N PHE A 115 14.70 -4.92 15.90
CA PHE A 115 14.49 -4.52 14.52
C PHE A 115 15.16 -3.18 14.22
N PRO A 116 15.97 -3.08 13.16
CA PRO A 116 16.63 -1.84 12.80
C PRO A 116 15.61 -0.76 12.41
N TRP A 117 15.87 0.47 12.86
CA TRP A 117 15.02 1.65 12.62
C TRP A 117 14.72 1.88 11.13
N PHE A 118 15.63 1.48 10.24
CA PHE A 118 15.47 1.57 8.79
C PHE A 118 14.22 0.88 8.25
N ILE A 119 13.77 -0.23 8.87
CA ILE A 119 12.56 -0.95 8.42
C ILE A 119 11.31 -0.09 8.66
N TYR A 120 11.22 0.52 9.83
CA TYR A 120 10.14 1.46 10.17
C TYR A 120 10.19 2.70 9.29
N PHE A 121 11.39 3.23 9.05
CA PHE A 121 11.59 4.39 8.18
C PHE A 121 11.14 4.08 6.74
N LEU A 122 11.52 2.93 6.19
CA LEU A 122 11.12 2.53 4.83
C LEU A 122 9.60 2.34 4.73
N GLY A 123 9.00 1.72 5.75
CA GLY A 123 7.55 1.59 5.90
C GLY A 123 6.84 2.96 5.87
N PHE A 124 7.35 3.94 6.61
CA PHE A 124 6.71 5.24 6.76
C PHE A 124 7.02 6.24 5.63
N ALA A 125 8.20 6.16 5.02
CA ALA A 125 8.65 7.09 3.98
C ALA A 125 8.07 6.77 2.60
N TRP A 126 7.79 5.50 2.30
CA TRP A 126 7.30 5.08 0.98
C TRP A 126 5.98 5.73 0.53
N PRO A 127 4.94 5.89 1.37
CA PRO A 127 3.70 6.57 1.00
C PRO A 127 3.93 8.04 0.61
N ILE A 128 4.94 8.71 1.20
CA ILE A 128 5.28 10.11 0.88
C ILE A 128 5.69 10.25 -0.59
N VAL A 129 6.32 9.21 -1.17
CA VAL A 129 6.66 9.16 -2.59
C VAL A 129 5.48 8.68 -3.44
N LEU A 130 4.66 7.76 -2.92
CA LEU A 130 3.50 7.24 -3.64
C LEU A 130 2.42 8.31 -3.88
N ILE A 131 2.16 9.19 -2.92
CA ILE A 131 1.14 10.25 -3.03
C ILE A 131 1.39 11.17 -4.25
N PRO A 132 2.57 11.80 -4.42
CA PRO A 132 2.81 12.69 -5.55
C PRO A 132 2.79 11.93 -6.88
N VAL A 133 3.32 10.71 -6.93
CA VAL A 133 3.27 9.88 -8.15
C VAL A 133 1.82 9.60 -8.56
N GLN A 134 0.95 9.27 -7.59
CA GLN A 134 -0.47 9.05 -7.85
C GLN A 134 -1.18 10.33 -8.30
N GLU A 135 -0.85 11.48 -7.72
CA GLU A 135 -1.43 12.76 -8.15
C GLU A 135 -1.00 13.12 -9.57
N LEU A 136 0.28 12.91 -9.93
CA LEU A 136 0.78 13.15 -11.28
C LEU A 136 0.05 12.31 -12.33
N VAL A 137 -0.16 11.01 -12.04
CA VAL A 137 -0.90 10.11 -12.93
C VAL A 137 -2.34 10.59 -13.10
N LYS A 138 -3.01 10.99 -12.01
CA LYS A 138 -4.37 11.53 -12.06
C LYS A 138 -4.49 12.84 -12.84
N MET A 139 -3.55 13.75 -12.64
CA MET A 139 -3.51 15.01 -13.38
C MET A 139 -3.37 14.77 -14.88
N HIS A 140 -2.55 13.80 -15.26
CA HIS A 140 -2.39 13.39 -16.66
C HIS A 140 -3.69 12.82 -17.22
N ASP A 141 -4.33 11.90 -16.49
CA ASP A 141 -5.56 11.23 -16.92
C ASP A 141 -6.73 12.22 -17.06
N ASN A 142 -6.89 13.16 -16.12
CA ASN A 142 -7.91 14.20 -16.21
C ASN A 142 -7.71 15.13 -17.43
N LYS A 143 -6.46 15.45 -17.76
CA LYS A 143 -6.15 16.25 -18.95
C LYS A 143 -6.56 15.53 -20.24
N GLU A 144 -6.35 14.23 -20.32
CA GLU A 144 -6.80 13.44 -21.48
C GLU A 144 -8.32 13.27 -21.50
N PHE A 145 -8.95 13.00 -20.35
CA PHE A 145 -10.41 12.88 -20.25
C PHE A 145 -11.15 14.15 -20.70
N THR A 146 -10.68 15.33 -20.27
CA THR A 146 -11.27 16.61 -20.70
C THR A 146 -11.13 16.85 -22.21
N ARG A 147 -10.03 16.40 -22.83
CA ARG A 147 -9.85 16.43 -24.28
C ARG A 147 -10.83 15.51 -24.99
N PHE A 148 -10.99 14.29 -24.50
CA PHE A 148 -11.98 13.34 -25.03
C PHE A 148 -13.40 13.91 -24.92
N GLN A 149 -13.79 14.44 -23.76
CA GLN A 149 -15.13 14.99 -23.57
C GLN A 149 -15.40 16.20 -24.48
N LYS A 150 -14.42 17.08 -24.69
CA LYS A 150 -14.52 18.19 -25.67
C LYS A 150 -14.71 17.67 -27.10
N ARG A 151 -13.95 16.65 -27.50
CA ARG A 151 -14.06 16.04 -28.82
C ARG A 151 -15.42 15.35 -29.03
N SER A 152 -15.88 14.56 -28.07
CA SER A 152 -17.20 13.92 -28.13
C SER A 152 -18.34 14.94 -28.17
N LYS A 153 -18.23 16.06 -27.46
CA LYS A 153 -19.21 17.16 -27.52
C LYS A 153 -19.25 17.81 -28.90
N LEU A 154 -18.08 18.07 -29.51
CA LEU A 154 -18.01 18.60 -30.88
C LEU A 154 -18.66 17.65 -31.87
N GLU A 155 -18.29 16.36 -31.85
CA GLU A 155 -18.86 15.35 -32.75
C GLU A 155 -20.37 15.21 -32.60
N PHE A 156 -20.91 15.32 -31.38
CA PHE A 156 -22.34 15.33 -31.14
C PHE A 156 -23.02 16.56 -31.76
N SER A 157 -22.48 17.76 -31.56
CA SER A 157 -23.02 18.99 -32.14
C SER A 157 -22.99 18.99 -33.67
N THR A 158 -21.93 18.47 -34.32
CA THR A 158 -21.88 18.39 -35.79
C THR A 158 -22.90 17.38 -36.33
N LYS A 159 -23.10 16.24 -35.65
CA LYS A 159 -24.11 15.25 -36.06
C LYS A 159 -25.54 15.76 -35.90
N LEU A 160 -25.83 16.54 -34.85
CA LEU A 160 -27.14 17.19 -34.71
C LEU A 160 -27.37 18.27 -35.77
N GLY A 161 -26.36 19.09 -36.05
CA GLY A 161 -26.46 20.15 -37.06
C GLY A 161 -26.67 19.62 -38.48
N MET A 162 -26.21 18.40 -38.77
CA MET A 162 -26.35 17.76 -40.09
C MET A 162 -27.73 17.12 -40.31
N HIS A 163 -28.51 16.87 -39.25
CA HIS A 163 -29.81 16.19 -39.30
C HIS A 163 -30.99 17.09 -38.88
N SER A 164 -30.78 18.41 -38.73
CA SER A 164 -31.89 19.33 -38.48
C SER A 164 -32.70 19.52 -39.77
N PRO A 165 -34.00 19.16 -39.81
CA PRO A 165 -34.83 19.44 -40.98
C PRO A 165 -34.98 20.97 -41.13
N LEU A 166 -34.83 21.43 -42.37
CA LEU A 166 -35.14 22.81 -42.78
C LEU A 166 -36.65 23.06 -42.74
#